data_AF-B2GGM9-F1
#
_entry.id   AF-B2GGM9-F1
#
_cell.length_a   1.000
_cell.length_b   1.000
_cell.length_c   1.000
_cell.angle_alpha   90.00
_cell.angle_beta   90.00
_cell.angle_gamma   90.00
#
_symmetry.space_group_name_H-M   'P 1'
#
loop_
_entity.id
_entity.type
_entity.pdbx_description
1 polymer ?
#
loop_
_entity_poly.entity_id
_entity_poly.type
_entity_poly.pdbx_seq_one_letter_code
_entity_poly.pdbx_strand_id
1 'polypeptide(L)'
;MLGEEHRAVGHPAPAALTRTKENSMNKAMDLLGTAASLGGVALSNKALTVVWKKVTGNEPPAKNPDEDEAWRDIILWSLLTGLVGTVIKVGISRQVAKMQSEDSESGKSSQTEV
;
A
#
# COMPACT_ATOMS: atom_id res chain seq x y z
N MET A 1 -28.16 4.81 -63.13
CA MET A 1 -27.69 6.06 -62.51
C MET A 1 -27.15 5.67 -61.13
N LEU A 2 -25.85 5.33 -61.07
CA LEU A 2 -24.74 6.12 -60.46
C LEU A 2 -24.70 5.93 -58.93
N GLY A 3 -23.65 5.44 -58.28
CA GLY A 3 -22.29 5.02 -58.68
C GLY A 3 -21.69 4.23 -57.49
N GLU A 4 -20.94 3.16 -57.74
CA GLU A 4 -19.49 3.15 -58.00
C GLU A 4 -18.67 3.79 -56.86
N GLU A 5 -18.10 2.89 -56.05
CA GLU A 5 -16.68 2.85 -55.70
C GLU A 5 -15.97 4.16 -55.29
N HIS A 6 -15.72 4.30 -53.99
CA HIS A 6 -14.55 5.05 -53.51
C HIS A 6 -13.64 4.16 -52.65
N ARG A 7 -12.78 3.43 -53.38
CA ARG A 7 -11.34 3.21 -53.18
C ARG A 7 -10.76 3.17 -51.75
N ALA A 8 -10.06 2.07 -51.49
CA ALA A 8 -8.96 1.94 -50.54
C ALA A 8 -7.74 2.80 -50.95
N VAL A 9 -7.16 3.60 -50.02
CA VAL A 9 -5.74 4.04 -50.04
C VAL A 9 -5.21 4.36 -48.61
N GLY A 10 -4.39 3.46 -48.05
CA GLY A 10 -3.04 3.74 -47.48
C GLY A 10 -2.77 4.57 -46.20
N HIS A 11 -2.37 3.86 -45.12
CA HIS A 11 -1.22 4.06 -44.18
C HIS A 11 -1.06 5.35 -43.31
N PRO A 12 -0.30 5.34 -42.17
CA PRO A 12 0.22 4.26 -41.32
C PRO A 12 -0.25 4.37 -39.84
N ALA A 13 0.04 3.35 -39.04
CA ALA A 13 -0.09 3.36 -37.59
C ALA A 13 0.75 4.47 -36.90
N PRO A 14 0.20 5.20 -35.91
CA PRO A 14 1.01 6.00 -34.98
C PRO A 14 0.70 5.73 -33.49
N ALA A 15 0.28 4.52 -33.10
CA ALA A 15 -0.02 4.21 -31.68
C ALA A 15 0.76 3.02 -31.09
N ALA A 16 1.66 2.40 -31.86
CA ALA A 16 2.38 1.19 -31.43
C ALA A 16 3.74 1.47 -30.74
N LEU A 17 4.26 2.70 -30.79
CA LEU A 17 5.58 3.02 -30.21
C LEU A 17 5.53 3.59 -28.79
N THR A 18 4.39 4.12 -28.34
CA THR A 18 4.23 4.63 -26.97
C THR A 18 3.92 3.52 -25.95
N ARG A 19 3.16 2.49 -26.35
CA ARG A 19 2.75 1.36 -25.48
C ARG A 19 3.90 0.44 -25.05
N THR A 20 4.97 0.36 -25.85
CA THR A 20 6.04 -0.61 -25.61
C THR A 20 7.04 -0.14 -24.56
N LYS A 21 7.35 1.17 -24.52
CA LYS A 21 8.27 1.72 -23.51
C LYS A 21 7.59 1.85 -22.14
N GLU A 22 6.32 2.24 -22.12
CA GLU A 22 5.52 2.36 -20.89
C GLU A 22 5.32 1.01 -20.20
N ASN A 23 5.04 -0.08 -20.94
CA ASN A 23 4.87 -1.40 -20.32
C ASN A 23 6.16 -1.94 -19.67
N SER A 24 7.33 -1.64 -20.25
CA SER A 24 8.61 -2.13 -19.75
C SER A 24 9.02 -1.40 -18.47
N MET A 25 8.79 -0.08 -18.42
CA MET A 25 9.01 0.72 -17.22
C MET A 25 8.07 0.32 -16.09
N ASN A 26 6.79 0.04 -16.38
CA ASN A 26 5.83 -0.43 -15.39
C ASN A 26 6.24 -1.82 -14.86
N LYS A 27 6.65 -2.76 -15.73
CA LYS A 27 7.16 -4.07 -15.30
C LYS A 27 8.41 -3.97 -14.41
N ALA A 28 9.36 -3.09 -14.76
CA ALA A 28 10.54 -2.87 -13.94
C ALA A 28 10.19 -2.26 -12.58
N MET A 29 9.24 -1.32 -12.55
CA MET A 29 8.73 -0.73 -11.31
C MET A 29 7.95 -1.74 -10.47
N ASP A 30 7.16 -2.63 -11.08
CA ASP A 30 6.43 -3.70 -10.42
C ASP A 30 7.40 -4.73 -9.82
N LEU A 31 8.46 -5.10 -10.55
CA LEU A 31 9.51 -5.99 -10.04
C LEU A 31 10.30 -5.34 -8.90
N LEU A 32 10.63 -4.05 -9.02
CA LEU A 32 11.28 -3.31 -7.94
C LEU A 32 10.37 -3.21 -6.72
N GLY A 33 9.07 -2.93 -6.90
CA GLY A 33 8.08 -2.89 -5.82
C GLY A 33 7.93 -4.25 -5.15
N THR A 34 7.93 -5.34 -5.93
CA THR A 34 7.90 -6.71 -5.39
C THR A 34 9.18 -7.03 -4.61
N ALA A 35 10.35 -6.72 -5.16
CA ALA A 35 11.63 -6.93 -4.48
C ALA A 35 11.76 -6.08 -3.21
N ALA A 36 11.31 -4.83 -3.25
CA ALA A 36 11.26 -3.93 -2.11
C ALA A 36 10.29 -4.45 -1.04
N SER A 37 9.14 -5.01 -1.44
CA SER A 37 8.19 -5.63 -0.50
C SER A 37 8.83 -6.84 0.19
N LEU A 38 9.42 -7.76 -0.56
CA LEU A 38 10.09 -8.94 0.01
C LEU A 38 11.26 -8.55 0.93
N GLY A 39 12.10 -7.61 0.49
CA GLY A 39 13.20 -7.08 1.30
C GLY A 39 12.70 -6.35 2.55
N GLY A 40 11.63 -5.57 2.43
CA GLY A 40 10.97 -4.88 3.53
C GLY A 40 10.41 -5.84 4.56
N VAL A 41 9.76 -6.93 4.13
CA VAL A 41 9.25 -7.99 5.03
C VAL A 41 10.39 -8.70 5.77
N ALA A 42 11.50 -9.00 5.09
CA ALA A 42 12.65 -9.65 5.71
C ALA A 42 13.33 -8.75 6.77
N LEU A 43 13.49 -7.47 6.45
CA LEU A 43 14.02 -6.48 7.39
C LEU A 43 13.06 -6.24 8.56
N SER A 44 11.77 -6.16 8.30
CA SER A 44 10.73 -6.01 9.33
C SER A 44 10.72 -7.20 10.29
N ASN A 45 10.83 -8.43 9.78
CA ASN A 45 10.93 -9.62 10.62
C ASN A 45 12.17 -9.55 11.53
N LYS A 46 13.35 -9.20 10.99
CA LYS A 46 14.56 -9.03 11.81
C LYS A 46 14.38 -7.98 12.90
N ALA A 47 13.84 -6.81 12.55
CA ALA A 47 13.61 -5.74 13.50
C ALA A 47 12.64 -6.19 14.60
N LEU A 48 11.55 -6.86 14.22
CA LEU A 48 10.55 -7.36 15.14
C LEU A 48 11.15 -8.42 16.07
N THR A 49 11.93 -9.38 15.56
CA THR A 49 12.64 -10.38 16.38
C THR A 49 13.59 -9.72 17.37
N VAL A 50 14.34 -8.70 16.96
CA VAL A 50 15.28 -7.99 17.86
C VAL A 50 14.53 -7.24 18.95
N VAL A 51 13.48 -6.49 18.59
CA VAL A 51 12.65 -5.76 19.55
C VAL A 51 11.97 -6.74 20.51
N TRP A 52 11.44 -7.86 20.00
CA TRP A 52 10.80 -8.89 20.82
C TRP A 52 11.78 -9.52 21.79
N LYS A 53 12.95 -9.96 21.31
CA LYS A 53 14.00 -10.50 22.16
C LYS A 53 14.49 -9.47 23.20
N LYS A 54 14.45 -8.19 22.87
CA LYS A 54 14.83 -7.11 23.80
C LYS A 54 13.79 -6.88 24.90
N VAL A 55 12.50 -6.94 24.58
CA VAL A 55 11.39 -6.69 25.51
C VAL A 55 11.05 -7.93 26.33
N THR A 56 10.95 -9.09 25.68
CA THR A 56 10.48 -10.35 26.27
C THR A 56 11.64 -11.25 26.72
N GLY A 57 12.86 -11.04 26.22
CA GLY A 57 14.02 -11.88 26.54
C GLY A 57 14.07 -13.22 25.80
N ASN A 58 12.94 -13.70 25.28
CA ASN A 58 12.80 -14.95 24.53
C ASN A 58 12.67 -14.73 23.01
N GLU A 59 12.83 -15.81 22.26
CA GLU A 59 12.54 -15.81 20.82
C GLU A 59 11.05 -15.53 20.58
N PRO A 60 10.69 -14.84 19.48
CA PRO A 60 9.29 -14.61 19.13
C PRO A 60 8.56 -15.94 19.00
N PRO A 61 7.26 -16.01 19.36
CA PRO A 61 6.51 -17.25 19.40
C PRO A 61 6.60 -17.98 18.07
N ALA A 62 7.42 -19.02 18.01
CA ALA A 62 7.68 -19.79 16.82
C ALA A 62 7.21 -21.21 17.08
N LYS A 63 5.94 -21.50 16.77
CA LYS A 63 5.35 -22.86 16.81
C LYS A 63 5.97 -23.74 17.92
N ASN A 64 5.86 -23.29 19.18
CA ASN A 64 6.21 -24.14 20.31
C ASN A 64 5.09 -25.19 20.48
N PRO A 65 5.43 -26.47 20.72
CA PRO A 65 4.45 -27.53 20.94
C PRO A 65 3.80 -27.48 22.34
N ASP A 66 4.26 -26.61 23.24
CA ASP A 66 3.69 -26.46 24.59
C ASP A 66 2.42 -25.59 24.58
N GLU A 67 1.27 -26.24 24.78
CA GLU A 67 -0.06 -25.62 24.68
C GLU A 67 -0.28 -24.48 25.70
N ASP A 68 0.35 -24.56 26.88
CA ASP A 68 0.24 -23.53 27.93
C ASP A 68 1.00 -22.24 27.59
N GLU A 69 2.12 -22.35 26.88
CA GLU A 69 2.90 -21.19 26.43
C GLU A 69 2.16 -20.48 25.29
N ALA A 70 1.47 -21.24 24.43
CA ALA A 70 0.63 -20.71 23.36
C ALA A 70 -0.50 -19.79 23.88
N TRP A 71 -1.19 -20.14 24.98
CA TRP A 71 -2.27 -19.28 25.52
C TRP A 71 -1.75 -17.94 26.06
N ARG A 72 -0.63 -17.95 26.79
CA ARG A 72 -0.01 -16.73 27.30
C ARG A 72 0.47 -15.83 26.17
N ASP A 73 1.08 -16.43 25.15
CA ASP A 73 1.52 -15.73 23.94
C ASP A 73 0.35 -15.13 23.16
N ILE A 74 -0.77 -15.85 22.98
CA ILE A 74 -1.96 -15.33 22.29
C ILE A 74 -2.53 -14.11 23.01
N ILE A 75 -2.63 -14.15 24.35
CA ILE A 75 -3.14 -13.02 25.13
C ILE A 75 -2.21 -11.80 24.99
N LEU A 76 -0.90 -12.02 25.11
CA LEU A 76 0.10 -10.95 24.96
C LEU A 76 0.09 -10.35 23.54
N TRP A 77 0.01 -11.19 22.51
CA TRP A 77 -0.11 -10.76 21.11
C TRP A 77 -1.39 -9.99 20.84
N SER A 78 -2.50 -10.41 21.44
CA SER A 78 -3.81 -9.76 21.28
C SER A 78 -3.81 -8.36 21.89
N LEU A 79 -3.25 -8.21 23.10
CA LEU A 79 -3.07 -6.91 23.74
C LEU A 79 -2.16 -5.99 22.92
N LEU A 80 -1.03 -6.51 22.46
CA LEU A 80 -0.09 -5.75 21.65
C LEU A 80 -0.72 -5.31 20.31
N THR A 81 -1.42 -6.20 19.64
CA THR A 81 -2.11 -5.92 18.36
C THR A 81 -3.23 -4.90 18.55
N GLY A 82 -4.02 -5.03 19.62
CA GLY A 82 -5.06 -4.06 19.98
C GLY A 82 -4.48 -2.67 20.25
N LEU A 83 -3.35 -2.59 20.95
CA LEU A 83 -2.66 -1.33 21.21
C LEU A 83 -2.12 -0.72 19.91
N VAL A 84 -1.38 -1.48 19.11
CA VAL A 84 -0.81 -1.00 17.83
C VAL A 84 -1.92 -0.52 16.89
N GLY A 85 -3.00 -1.28 16.74
CA GLY A 85 -4.16 -0.89 15.93
C GLY A 85 -4.81 0.40 16.40
N THR A 86 -4.92 0.60 17.72
CA THR A 86 -5.46 1.84 18.30
C THR A 86 -4.56 3.03 18.03
N VAL A 87 -3.24 2.88 18.19
CA VAL A 87 -2.26 3.95 17.91
C VAL A 87 -2.31 4.37 16.45
N ILE A 88 -2.34 3.40 15.52
CA ILE A 88 -2.46 3.67 14.07
C ILE A 88 -3.77 4.42 13.78
N LYS A 89 -4.90 3.93 14.33
CA LYS A 89 -6.21 4.56 14.15
C LYS A 89 -6.21 6.01 14.62
N VAL A 90 -5.72 6.28 15.84
CA VAL A 90 -5.63 7.64 16.40
C VAL A 90 -4.69 8.51 15.56
N GLY A 91 -3.56 7.96 15.11
CA GLY A 91 -2.62 8.65 14.24
C GLY A 91 -3.25 9.08 12.91
N ILE A 92 -3.94 8.16 12.22
CA ILE A 92 -4.66 8.47 10.98
C ILE A 92 -5.77 9.48 11.25
N SER A 93 -6.61 9.27 12.27
CA SER A 93 -7.69 10.19 12.62
C SER A 93 -7.17 11.61 12.89
N ARG A 94 -6.01 11.76 13.54
CA ARG A 94 -5.40 13.06 13.80
C ARG A 94 -4.85 13.72 12.54
N GLN A 95 -4.26 12.96 11.62
CA GLN A 95 -3.76 13.48 10.34
C GLN A 95 -4.91 13.89 9.42
N VAL A 96 -5.95 13.07 9.33
CA VAL A 96 -7.17 13.37 8.58
C VAL A 96 -7.87 14.61 9.14
N ALA A 97 -7.95 14.75 10.46
CA ALA A 97 -8.53 15.94 11.09
C ALA A 97 -7.76 17.23 10.73
N LYS A 98 -6.44 17.17 10.56
CA LYS A 98 -5.64 18.31 10.09
C LYS A 98 -5.86 18.64 8.61
N MET A 99 -6.04 17.62 7.77
CA MET A 99 -6.29 17.83 6.34
C MET A 99 -7.71 18.38 6.08
N GLN A 100 -8.71 17.93 6.86
CA GLN A 100 -10.09 18.41 6.75
C GLN A 100 -10.28 19.87 7.17
N SER A 101 -9.39 20.43 8.02
CA SER A 101 -9.39 21.86 8.33
C SER A 101 -8.87 22.74 7.20
N GLU A 102 -8.05 22.21 6.28
CA GLU A 102 -7.58 22.95 5.10
C GLU A 102 -8.56 22.84 3.90
N ASP A 103 -9.26 21.71 3.74
CA ASP A 103 -10.24 21.54 2.65
C ASP A 103 -11.59 22.24 2.90
N SER A 104 -11.95 22.52 4.17
CA SER A 104 -13.23 23.15 4.51
C SER A 104 -13.29 24.66 4.24
N GLU A 105 -12.14 25.32 4.01
CA GLU A 105 -12.09 26.75 3.67
C GLU A 105 -12.12 26.99 2.15
N SER A 106 -11.67 26.03 1.35
CA SER A 106 -11.72 26.10 -0.13
C SER A 106 -13.12 25.87 -0.69
N GLY A 107 -13.94 25.04 -0.05
CA GLY A 107 -15.32 24.75 -0.49
C GLY A 107 -16.34 25.88 -0.26
N LYS A 108 -16.03 26.87 0.60
CA LYS A 108 -16.97 27.96 0.94
C LYS A 108 -16.78 29.23 0.10
N SER A 109 -15.65 29.41 -0.57
CA SER A 109 -15.38 30.59 -1.41
C SER A 109 -16.12 30.57 -2.76
N SER A 110 -16.55 29.40 -3.25
CA SER A 110 -17.26 29.29 -4.54
C SER A 110 -18.78 29.37 -4.43
N GLN A 111 -19.35 29.48 -3.22
CA GLN A 111 -20.79 29.59 -2.97
C GLN A 111 -21.17 30.99 -2.44
N THR A 112 -20.45 32.03 -2.86
CA THR A 112 -20.85 33.44 -2.65
C THR A 112 -20.44 34.25 -3.87
N GLU A 113 -20.89 33.80 -5.05
CA GLU A 113 -21.04 34.66 -6.22
C GLU A 113 -22.45 34.41 -6.74
N VAL A 114 -23.39 35.22 -6.27
CA VAL A 114 -24.75 35.40 -6.83
C VAL A 114 -25.02 36.89 -6.97
#